data_AF-G5S2G9-F1
#
_entry.id   AF-G5S2G9-F1
#
_cell.length_a   1.000
_cell.length_b   1.000
_cell.length_c   1.000
_cell.angle_alpha   90.00
_cell.angle_beta   90.00
_cell.angle_gamma   90.00
#
_symmetry.space_group_name_H-M   'P 1'
#
loop_
_entity.id
_entity.type
_entity.pdbx_description
1 polymer ?
#
loop_
_entity_poly.entity_id
_entity_poly.type
_entity_poly.pdbx_seq_one_letter_code
_entity_poly.pdbx_strand_id
1 'polypeptide(L)' 'NVDASRIRTSGMGPANPIASNSTAEGKAQNRRVEITLSPLQ' A
#
# COMPACT_ATOMS: atom_id res chain seq x y z
N ASN A 1 20.60 7.24 -6.76
CA ASN A 1 19.85 8.42 -6.35
C ASN A 1 18.48 8.35 -7.01
N VAL A 2 17.39 8.40 -6.25
CA VAL A 2 16.02 8.37 -6.79
C VAL A 2 15.45 9.78 -6.63
N ASP A 3 15.05 10.40 -7.74
CA ASP A 3 14.50 11.75 -7.73
C ASP A 3 13.15 11.77 -6.97
N ALA A 4 13.00 12.71 -6.03
CA ALA A 4 11.82 12.83 -5.18
C ALA A 4 10.54 13.11 -6.00
N SER A 5 10.64 13.78 -7.16
CA SER A 5 9.51 14.03 -8.06
C SER A 5 8.88 12.77 -8.64
N ARG A 6 9.60 11.65 -8.62
CA ARG A 6 9.16 10.34 -9.11
C ARG A 6 8.39 9.53 -8.06
N ILE A 7 8.32 10.01 -6.82
CA ILE A 7 7.71 9.30 -5.71
C ILE A 7 6.41 10.02 -5.32
N ARG A 8 5.31 9.27 -5.32
CA ARG A 8 4.02 9.72 -4.77
C ARG A 8 3.60 8.74 -3.68
N THR A 9 3.07 9.27 -2.58
CA THR A 9 2.58 8.46 -1.46
C THR A 9 1.11 8.77 -1.21
N SER A 10 0.33 7.74 -0.89
CA SER A 10 -1.09 7.88 -0.55
C SER A 10 -1.43 6.90 0.56
N GLY A 11 -2.21 7.36 1.54
CA GLY A 11 -2.72 6.53 2.62
C GLY A 11 -4.07 5.91 2.22
N MET A 12 -4.09 4.59 1.98
CA MET A 12 -5.32 3.90 1.55
C MET A 12 -6.27 3.54 2.69
N GLY A 13 -5.83 3.60 3.95
CA GLY A 13 -6.64 3.25 5.10
C GLY A 13 -7.17 1.79 5.05
N PRO A 14 -8.24 1.47 5.78
CA PRO A 14 -8.78 0.11 5.88
C PRO A 14 -9.78 -0.26 4.77
N ALA A 15 -10.02 0.63 3.80
CA ALA A 15 -11.12 0.49 2.83
C ALA A 15 -10.96 -0.70 1.86
N ASN A 16 -9.75 -1.27 1.74
CA ASN A 16 -9.44 -2.38 0.83
C ASN A 16 -8.63 -3.47 1.56
N PRO A 17 -9.27 -4.30 2.40
CA PRO A 17 -8.60 -5.40 3.06
C PRO A 17 -8.32 -6.54 2.06
N ILE A 18 -7.15 -7.16 2.16
CA ILE A 18 -6.79 -8.35 1.38
C ILE A 18 -7.05 -9.66 2.15
N ALA A 19 -7.32 -9.55 3.44
CA ALA A 19 -7.65 -10.65 4.32
C ALA A 19 -8.72 -10.22 5.35
N SER A 20 -9.32 -11.20 6.04
CA SER A 20 -10.33 -10.91 7.07
C SER A 20 -9.77 -10.05 8.20
N ASN A 21 -10.47 -8.96 8.54
CA ASN A 21 -10.15 -8.16 9.73
C ASN A 21 -10.61 -8.83 11.03
N SER A 22 -11.24 -10.00 10.97
CA SER A 22 -11.74 -10.69 12.17
C SER A 22 -10.67 -11.52 12.88
N THR A 23 -9.57 -11.87 12.22
CA THR A 23 -8.46 -12.65 12.79
C THR A 23 -7.21 -11.79 12.98
N ALA A 24 -6.34 -12.18 13.92
CA ALA A 24 -5.08 -11.47 14.15
C ALA A 24 -4.16 -11.57 12.93
N GLU A 25 -4.13 -12.74 12.30
CA GLU A 25 -3.36 -13.06 11.11
C GLU A 25 -3.82 -12.22 9.92
N GLY A 26 -5.13 -12.12 9.70
CA GLY A 26 -5.68 -11.32 8.60
C GLY A 26 -5.48 -9.81 8.79
N LYS A 27 -5.58 -9.30 10.03
CA LYS A 27 -5.17 -7.91 10.36
C LYS A 27 -3.68 -7.67 10.12
N ALA A 28 -2.83 -8.67 10.39
CA ALA A 28 -1.41 -8.57 10.11
C ALA A 28 -1.15 -8.48 8.59
N GLN A 29 -1.83 -9.31 7.79
CA GLN A 29 -1.75 -9.25 6.32
C GLN A 29 -2.24 -7.90 5.76
N ASN A 30 -3.27 -7.30 6.35
CA ASN A 30 -3.81 -6.02 5.89
C ASN A 30 -2.87 -4.83 6.16
N ARG A 31 -1.92 -4.93 7.09
CA ARG A 31 -0.90 -3.91 7.36
C ARG A 31 0.22 -3.99 6.31
N ARG A 32 0.01 -3.37 5.16
CA ARG A 32 0.92 -3.45 4.01
C ARG A 32 1.16 -2.11 3.33
N VAL A 33 2.24 -2.05 2.57
CA VAL A 33 2.56 -0.97 1.62
C VAL A 33 2.64 -1.60 0.23
N GLU A 34 2.01 -0.96 -0.75
CA GLU A 34 2.07 -1.36 -2.15
C GLU A 34 2.91 -0.36 -2.95
N ILE A 35 3.73 -0.86 -3.87
CA ILE A 35 4.53 -0.05 -4.79
C ILE A 35 4.03 -0.30 -6.21
N THR A 36 3.51 0.75 -6.85
CA THR A 36 3.07 0.69 -8.24
C THR A 36 4.06 1.46 -9.12
N LEU A 37 4.59 0.81 -10.14
CA LEU A 37 5.49 1.43 -11.11
C LEU A 37 4.68 1.87 -12.34
N SER A 38 4.85 3.12 -12.74
CA SER A 38 4.27 3.64 -13.98
C SER A 38 5.31 4.48 -14.74
N PRO A 39 5.26 4.53 -16.08
CA PRO A 39 6.13 5.39 -16.87
C PRO A 39 5.84 6.87 -16.54
N LEU A 40 6.90 7.68 -16.53
CA LEU A 40 6.76 9.13 -16.55
C LEU A 40 6.42 9.51 -17.99
N GLN A 41 5.34 10.29 -18.17
CA GLN A 41 5.02 10.89 -19.47
C GLN A 41 5.96 12.04 -19.78
#